data_AF-D8EWP3-F1
#
_entry.id   AF-D8EWP3-F1
#
_cell.length_a   1.000
_cell.length_b   1.000
_cell.length_c   1.000
_cell.angle_alpha   90.00
_cell.angle_beta   90.00
_cell.angle_gamma   90.00
#
_symmetry.space_group_name_H-M   'P 1'
#
loop_
_entity.id
_entity.type
_entity.pdbx_description
1 polymer ?
#
loop_
_entity_poly.entity_id
_entity_poly.type
_entity_poly.pdbx_seq_one_letter_code
_entity_poly.pdbx_strand_id
1 'polypeptide(L)'
;MKKKIEQLLMDLKFKGMLKAFDEQLALAEKNGLSVYEVIYNLLAEELRFRQERSMTYRLQIARLPWDWTLNSFPFDLQPGVRKSRMMTLSGLDFINRRENIVFHGK
;
A
#
# COMPACT_ATOMS: atom_id res chain seq x y z
N MET A 1 19.14 17.43 19.41
CA MET A 1 18.92 15.98 19.14
C MET A 1 17.84 15.76 18.10
N LYS A 2 16.63 16.31 18.25
CA LYS A 2 15.51 16.25 17.28
C LYS A 2 15.95 16.42 15.81
N LYS A 3 16.57 17.55 15.46
CA LYS A 3 17.05 17.83 14.09
C LYS A 3 18.00 16.77 13.51
N LYS A 4 18.82 16.12 14.35
CA LYS A 4 19.72 15.04 13.88
C LYS A 4 18.91 13.80 13.51
N ILE A 5 17.85 13.48 14.25
CA ILE A 5 16.95 12.37 13.95
C ILE A 5 16.17 12.66 12.68
N GLU A 6 15.62 13.87 12.53
CA GLU A 6 14.91 14.28 11.30
C GLU A 6 15.81 14.15 10.07
N GLN A 7 17.07 14.60 10.17
CA GLN A 7 18.04 14.44 9.08
C GLN A 7 18.26 12.96 8.74
N LEU A 8 18.45 12.09 9.74
CA LEU A 8 18.58 10.65 9.50
C LEU A 8 17.34 10.05 8.84
N LEU A 9 16.13 10.46 9.25
CA LEU A 9 14.89 10.01 8.62
C LEU A 9 14.80 10.45 7.16
N MET A 10 15.27 11.65 6.83
CA MET A 10 15.36 12.12 5.45
C MET A 10 16.35 11.30 4.63
N ASP A 11 17.55 11.08 5.15
CA ASP A 11 18.65 10.37 4.48
C ASP A 11 18.27 8.89 4.23
N LEU A 12 17.64 8.25 5.22
CA LEU A 12 17.12 6.88 5.13
C LEU A 12 15.81 6.77 4.34
N LYS A 13 15.25 7.91 3.90
CA LYS A 13 13.98 8.00 3.16
C LYS A 13 12.78 7.45 3.94
N PHE A 14 12.79 7.56 5.26
CA PHE A 14 11.68 7.21 6.16
C PHE A 14 10.66 8.33 6.23
N LYS A 15 9.99 8.55 5.10
CA LYS A 15 9.09 9.70 4.90
C LYS A 15 7.79 9.59 5.70
N GLY A 16 7.29 8.39 5.97
CA GLY A 16 6.13 8.17 6.82
C GLY A 16 6.44 8.50 8.27
N MET A 17 7.56 7.99 8.79
CA MET A 17 8.06 8.36 10.13
C MET A 17 8.28 9.87 10.25
N LEU A 18 8.94 10.48 9.26
CA LEU A 18 9.22 11.92 9.29
C LEU A 18 7.93 12.76 9.39
N LYS A 19 6.87 12.35 8.68
CA LYS A 19 5.56 13.03 8.75
C LYS A 19 4.88 12.88 10.12
N ALA A 20 4.98 11.70 10.72
CA ALA A 20 4.35 11.39 12.00
C ALA A 20 5.22 11.78 13.22
N PHE A 21 6.47 12.19 13.01
CA PHE A 21 7.46 12.33 14.07
C PHE A 21 7.03 13.29 15.18
N ASP A 22 6.60 14.50 14.82
CA ASP A 22 6.21 15.53 15.79
C ASP A 22 4.94 15.18 16.55
N GLU A 23 3.97 14.59 15.85
CA GLU A 23 2.71 14.15 16.45
C GLU A 23 2.94 13.01 17.44
N GLN A 24 3.77 12.03 17.10
CA GLN A 24 4.09 10.90 17.99
C GLN A 24 4.86 11.34 19.24
N LEU A 25 5.76 12.33 19.13
CA LEU A 25 6.45 12.89 20.29
C LEU A 25 5.48 13.64 21.21
N ALA A 26 4.59 14.47 20.65
CA ALA A 26 3.57 15.17 21.43
C ALA A 26 2.62 14.20 22.14
N LEU A 27 2.24 13.10 21.48
CA LEU A 27 1.43 12.03 22.08
C LEU A 27 2.17 11.32 23.21
N ALA A 28 3.47 11.07 23.05
CA ALA A 28 4.28 10.44 24.09
C ALA A 28 4.38 11.31 25.34
N GLU A 29 4.60 12.62 25.18
CA GLU A 29 4.64 13.58 26.28
C GLU A 29 3.29 13.68 27.00
N LYS A 30 2.19 13.70 26.23
CA LYS A 30 0.84 13.87 26.79
C LYS A 30 0.31 12.61 27.49
N ASN A 31 0.52 11.45 26.89
CA ASN A 31 -0.11 10.20 27.31
C ASN A 31 0.85 9.25 28.06
N GLY A 32 2.12 9.64 28.22
CA GLY A 32 3.12 8.81 28.89
C GLY A 32 3.44 7.53 28.13
N LEU A 33 3.49 7.58 26.80
CA LEU A 33 3.81 6.41 25.98
C LEU A 33 5.21 5.88 26.31
N SER A 34 5.34 4.57 26.39
CA SER A 34 6.63 3.91 26.50
C SER A 34 7.47 4.12 25.24
N VAL A 35 8.79 4.04 25.38
CA VAL A 35 9.72 4.15 24.24
C VAL A 35 9.41 3.10 23.16
N TYR A 36 9.00 1.89 23.56
CA TYR A 36 8.63 0.82 22.64
C TYR A 36 7.39 1.17 21.81
N GLU A 37 6.37 1.79 22.42
CA GLU A 37 5.16 2.22 21.70
C GLU A 37 5.45 3.33 20.69
N VAL A 38 6.29 4.30 21.06
CA VAL A 38 6.69 5.38 20.13
C VAL A 38 7.43 4.80 18.93
N ILE A 39 8.38 3.90 19.15
CA ILE A 39 9.12 3.24 18.06
C ILE A 39 8.16 2.42 17.18
N TYR A 40 7.28 1.63 17.78
CA TYR A 40 6.30 0.83 17.06
C TYR A 40 5.39 1.69 16.18
N ASN A 41 4.81 2.76 16.74
CA ASN A 41 3.90 3.65 16.00
C ASN A 41 4.61 4.32 14.83
N LEU A 42 5.82 4.82 15.05
CA LEU A 42 6.63 5.43 13.99
C LEU A 42 6.91 4.43 12.86
N LEU A 43 7.31 3.19 13.18
CA LEU A 43 7.56 2.16 12.16
C LEU A 43 6.26 1.73 11.44
N ALA A 44 5.14 1.65 12.15
CA ALA A 44 3.84 1.34 11.57
C ALA A 44 3.42 2.43 10.56
N GLU A 45 3.67 3.70 10.88
CA GLU A 45 3.43 4.83 9.97
C GLU A 45 4.31 4.78 8.72
N GLU A 46 5.58 4.39 8.85
CA GLU A 46 6.43 4.17 7.68
C GLU A 46 5.94 3.02 6.81
N LEU A 47 5.52 1.91 7.42
CA LEU A 47 4.99 0.76 6.69
C LEU A 47 3.73 1.16 5.90
N ARG A 48 2.79 1.84 6.56
CA ARG A 48 1.57 2.37 5.92
C ARG A 48 1.92 3.29 4.75
N PHE A 49 2.79 4.27 4.97
CA PHE A 49 3.22 5.21 3.94
C PHE A 49 3.84 4.51 2.73
N ARG A 50 4.67 3.48 2.95
CA ARG A 50 5.26 2.69 1.85
C ARG A 50 4.21 1.89 1.09
N GLN A 51 3.27 1.27 1.78
CA GLN A 51 2.19 0.50 1.16
C GLN A 51 1.31 1.38 0.27
N GLU A 52 0.87 2.54 0.80
CA GLU A 52 0.09 3.53 0.05
C GLU A 52 0.86 4.03 -1.18
N ARG A 53 2.11 4.47 -1.00
CA ARG A 53 2.94 4.93 -2.12
C ARG A 53 3.14 3.86 -3.18
N SER A 54 3.35 2.61 -2.77
CA SER A 54 3.50 1.47 -3.67
C SER A 54 2.21 1.19 -4.44
N MET A 55 1.05 1.28 -3.78
CA MET A 55 -0.26 1.14 -4.41
C MET A 55 -0.52 2.26 -5.42
N THR A 56 -0.37 3.53 -5.02
CA THR A 56 -0.55 4.68 -5.90
C THR A 56 0.38 4.62 -7.11
N TYR A 57 1.64 4.21 -6.90
CA TYR A 57 2.58 4.04 -8.00
C TYR A 57 2.12 2.96 -8.99
N ARG A 58 1.69 1.79 -8.50
CA ARG A 58 1.15 0.70 -9.34
C ARG A 58 -0.06 1.16 -10.17
N LEU A 59 -0.97 1.91 -9.57
CA LEU A 59 -2.12 2.47 -10.27
C LEU A 59 -1.69 3.49 -11.35
N GLN A 60 -0.75 4.37 -11.02
CA GLN A 60 -0.23 5.36 -11.97
C GLN A 60 0.43 4.71 -13.19
N ILE A 61 1.26 3.66 -12.99
CA ILE A 61 1.93 2.98 -14.10
C ILE A 61 1.00 2.05 -14.88
N ALA A 62 -0.13 1.62 -14.31
CA ALA A 62 -1.12 0.83 -15.02
C ALA A 62 -1.82 1.63 -16.14
N ARG A 63 -1.74 2.96 -16.11
CA ARG A 63 -2.29 3.88 -17.13
C ARG A 63 -3.74 3.53 -17.49
N LEU A 64 -4.52 3.14 -16.48
CA LEU A 64 -5.93 2.82 -16.68
C LEU A 64 -6.68 4.11 -17.05
N PRO A 65 -7.55 4.08 -18.06
CA PRO A 65 -8.28 5.27 -18.49
C PRO A 65 -9.28 5.79 -17.44
N TRP A 66 -9.66 4.95 -16.47
CA TRP A 66 -10.46 5.29 -15.29
C TRP A 66 -9.99 4.45 -14.09
N ASP A 67 -10.47 4.77 -12.88
CA ASP A 67 -10.22 4.01 -11.64
C ASP A 67 -10.98 2.67 -11.63
N TRP A 68 -10.75 1.85 -12.65
CA TRP A 68 -11.38 0.56 -12.79
C TRP A 68 -10.86 -0.41 -11.73
N THR A 69 -11.81 -1.04 -11.07
CA THR A 69 -11.63 -2.18 -10.20
C THR A 69 -12.32 -3.38 -10.85
N LEU A 70 -12.13 -4.58 -10.32
CA LEU A 70 -12.93 -5.73 -10.76
C LEU A 70 -14.45 -5.51 -10.61
N ASN A 71 -14.88 -4.61 -9.73
CA ASN A 71 -16.29 -4.29 -9.55
C ASN A 71 -16.80 -3.27 -10.57
N SER A 72 -15.97 -2.34 -11.02
CA SER A 72 -16.33 -1.26 -11.96
C SER A 72 -15.93 -1.53 -13.41
N PHE A 73 -15.19 -2.61 -13.68
CA PHE A 73 -14.80 -2.99 -15.03
C PHE A 73 -16.04 -3.35 -15.90
N PRO A 74 -16.20 -2.78 -17.11
CA PRO A 74 -17.38 -2.99 -17.94
C PRO A 74 -17.29 -4.32 -18.71
N PHE A 75 -17.51 -5.45 -18.01
CA PHE A 75 -17.43 -6.79 -18.62
C PHE A 75 -18.35 -6.98 -19.82
N ASP A 76 -19.52 -6.34 -19.83
CA ASP A 76 -20.48 -6.43 -20.93
C ASP A 76 -19.93 -5.80 -22.24
N LEU A 77 -18.98 -4.87 -22.13
CA LEU A 77 -18.29 -4.25 -23.26
C LEU A 77 -17.02 -5.00 -23.69
N GLN A 78 -16.63 -6.07 -22.97
CA GLN A 78 -15.44 -6.87 -23.26
C GLN A 78 -15.81 -8.37 -23.38
N PRO A 79 -16.35 -8.82 -24.52
CA PRO A 79 -16.88 -10.18 -24.69
C PRO A 79 -15.82 -11.29 -24.57
N GLY A 80 -14.53 -10.96 -24.72
CA GLY A 80 -13.43 -11.92 -24.52
C GLY A 80 -13.13 -12.23 -23.05
N VAL A 81 -13.67 -11.46 -22.10
CA VAL A 81 -13.38 -11.58 -20.67
C VAL A 81 -14.63 -11.97 -19.89
N ARG A 82 -14.65 -13.20 -19.36
CA ARG A 82 -15.77 -13.68 -18.54
C ARG A 82 -15.66 -13.18 -17.10
N LYS A 83 -16.63 -12.36 -16.66
CA LYS A 83 -16.70 -11.81 -15.28
C LYS A 83 -16.57 -12.88 -14.20
N SER A 84 -17.34 -13.96 -14.29
CA SER A 84 -17.32 -15.04 -13.28
C SER A 84 -15.93 -15.64 -13.10
N ARG A 85 -15.22 -15.91 -14.20
CA ARG A 85 -13.84 -16.42 -14.16
C ARG A 85 -12.89 -15.42 -13.50
N MET A 86 -12.99 -14.13 -13.84
CA MET A 86 -12.13 -13.09 -13.24
C MET A 86 -12.38 -12.95 -11.74
N MET A 87 -13.64 -13.01 -11.29
CA MET A 87 -13.98 -12.97 -9.86
C MET A 87 -13.47 -14.22 -9.12
N THR A 88 -13.53 -15.41 -9.72
CA THR A 88 -12.90 -16.60 -9.13
C THR A 88 -11.40 -16.44 -8.99
N LEU A 89 -10.72 -15.92 -10.02
CA LEU A 89 -9.28 -15.65 -9.96
C LEU A 89 -8.92 -14.61 -8.90
N SER A 90 -9.80 -13.63 -8.61
CA SER A 90 -9.55 -12.65 -7.55
C SER A 90 -9.49 -13.25 -6.14
N GLY A 91 -10.00 -14.47 -5.94
CA GLY A 91 -9.87 -15.20 -4.69
C GLY A 91 -8.48 -15.79 -4.44
N LEU A 92 -7.58 -15.76 -5.45
CA LEU A 92 -6.18 -16.20 -5.35
C LEU A 92 -5.95 -17.69 -5.03
N ASP A 93 -7.00 -18.54 -5.01
CA ASP A 93 -6.87 -19.97 -4.69
C ASP A 93 -5.92 -20.74 -5.63
N PHE A 94 -5.71 -20.24 -6.85
CA PHE A 94 -4.75 -20.81 -7.81
C PHE A 94 -3.32 -20.80 -7.27
N ILE A 95 -2.97 -19.88 -6.35
CA ILE A 95 -1.67 -19.85 -5.67
C ILE A 95 -1.51 -21.10 -4.81
N ASN A 96 -2.53 -21.43 -4.00
CA ASN A 96 -2.52 -22.63 -3.15
C ASN A 96 -2.44 -23.91 -3.99
N ARG A 97 -3.08 -23.91 -5.17
CA ARG A 97 -3.05 -25.04 -6.11
C ARG A 97 -1.78 -25.09 -6.97
N ARG A 98 -0.89 -24.08 -6.88
CA ARG A 98 0.31 -23.94 -7.72
C ARG A 98 0.00 -23.94 -9.22
N GLU A 99 -1.11 -23.33 -9.60
CA GLU A 99 -1.56 -23.18 -10.98
C GLU A 99 -1.03 -21.88 -11.58
N ASN A 100 -0.52 -21.96 -12.80
CA ASN A 100 -0.08 -20.77 -13.54
C ASN A 100 -1.25 -20.17 -14.32
N ILE A 101 -1.42 -18.86 -14.25
CA ILE A 101 -2.40 -18.11 -15.05
C ILE A 101 -1.68 -17.46 -16.21
N VAL A 102 -2.19 -17.70 -17.43
CA VAL A 102 -1.73 -17.02 -18.64
C VAL A 102 -2.88 -16.18 -19.17
N PHE A 103 -2.68 -14.86 -19.22
CA PHE A 103 -3.54 -13.96 -19.96
C PHE A 103 -2.97 -13.81 -21.37
N HIS A 104 -3.74 -14.21 -22.38
CA HIS A 104 -3.39 -13.98 -23.77
C HIS A 104 -4.40 -13.03 -24.41
N GLY A 105 -3.92 -11.93 -24.96
CA GLY A 105 -4.68 -11.08 -25.88
C GLY A 105 -4.35 -11.46 -27.32
N LYS A 106 -5.18 -11.03 -28.28
CA LYS A 106 -4.71 -10.83 -29.66
C LYS A 106 -4.20 -9.40 -29.78
#